data_AF-A0A968WMJ7-F1
#
_entry.id   AF-A0A968WMJ7-F1
#
_cell.length_a   1.000
_cell.length_b   1.000
_cell.length_c   1.000
_cell.angle_alpha   90.00
_cell.angle_beta   90.00
_cell.angle_gamma   90.00
#
_symmetry.space_group_name_H-M   'P 1'
#
loop_
_entity.id
_entity.type
_entity.pdbx_description
1 polymer ?
#
loop_
_entity_poly.entity_id
_entity_poly.type
_entity_poly.pdbx_seq_one_letter_code
_entity_poly.pdbx_strand_id
1 'polypeptide(L)'
;MMLIGCVGGALLLGLLATVHGAIATITSISLLLVCLSAAINGTVPLALTATPKDWNGLGVGMYYGGAAAATSLFNVIFPQPAALITLSSSITMAAITLIGTAFLITLVNRLKSLPLAEILP
;
A
#
# COMPACT_ATOMS: atom_id res chain seq x y z
N MET A 1 -5.04 8.02 8.36
CA MET A 1 -5.02 8.36 6.91
C MET A 1 -4.58 7.19 6.06
N MET A 2 -3.44 6.55 6.35
CA MET A 2 -2.96 5.36 5.61
C MET A 2 -4.01 4.23 5.47
N LEU A 3 -4.67 3.83 6.56
CA LEU A 3 -5.70 2.78 6.55
C LEU A 3 -6.86 3.12 5.60
N ILE A 4 -7.32 4.37 5.64
CA ILE A 4 -8.40 4.87 4.77
C ILE A 4 -7.94 4.85 3.30
N GLY A 5 -6.68 5.21 3.03
CA GLY A 5 -6.09 5.12 1.69
C GLY A 5 -6.08 3.69 1.16
N CYS A 6 -5.68 2.71 1.98
CA CYS A 6 -5.66 1.30 1.58
C CYS A 6 -7.08 0.75 1.32
N VAL A 7 -8.02 0.95 2.24
CA VAL A 7 -9.40 0.44 2.10
C VAL A 7 -10.13 1.15 0.97
N GLY A 8 -10.05 2.48 0.91
CA GLY A 8 -10.65 3.27 -0.16
C GLY A 8 -10.07 2.95 -1.52
N GLY A 9 -8.74 2.74 -1.61
CA GLY A 9 -8.07 2.35 -2.84
C GLY A 9 -8.52 0.97 -3.33
N ALA A 10 -8.65 -0.02 -2.44
CA ALA A 10 -9.15 -1.35 -2.80
C ALA A 10 -10.58 -1.32 -3.33
N LEU A 11 -11.46 -0.53 -2.69
CA LEU A 11 -12.84 -0.35 -3.14
C LEU A 11 -12.93 0.36 -4.49
N LEU A 12 -12.14 1.41 -4.69
CA LEU A 12 -12.11 2.17 -5.95
C LEU A 12 -11.53 1.36 -7.12
N LEU A 13 -10.57 0.48 -6.85
CA LEU A 13 -10.09 -0.50 -7.85
C LEU A 13 -11.21 -1.45 -8.28
N GLY A 14 -12.01 -1.95 -7.34
CA GLY A 14 -13.19 -2.76 -7.65
C GLY A 14 -14.24 -1.99 -8.45
N LEU A 15 -14.46 -0.72 -8.10
CA LEU A 15 -15.39 0.17 -8.81
C LEU A 15 -14.93 0.47 -10.25
N LEU A 16 -13.62 0.63 -10.46
CA LEU A 16 -13.04 0.88 -11.78
C LEU A 16 -13.34 -0.27 -12.76
N ALA A 17 -13.54 -1.49 -12.25
CA ALA A 17 -13.88 -2.64 -13.08
C ALA A 17 -15.34 -2.63 -13.60
N THR A 18 -16.23 -1.81 -13.01
CA THR A 18 -17.67 -1.79 -13.34
C THR A 18 -18.16 -0.46 -13.90
N VAL A 19 -17.36 0.62 -13.77
CA VAL A 19 -17.72 1.95 -14.27
C VAL A 19 -17.49 2.06 -15.78
N HIS A 20 -18.52 2.57 -16.48
CA HIS A 20 -18.49 2.82 -17.91
C HIS A 20 -18.72 4.32 -18.17
N GLY A 21 -17.91 4.91 -19.05
CA GLY A 21 -18.01 6.32 -19.46
C GLY A 21 -16.84 7.19 -18.99
N ALA A 22 -16.32 8.01 -19.89
CA ALA A 22 -15.05 8.73 -19.71
C ALA A 22 -15.00 9.61 -18.45
N ILE A 23 -16.07 10.36 -18.16
CA ILE A 23 -16.13 11.26 -16.99
C ILE A 23 -16.08 10.45 -15.69
N ALA A 24 -16.86 9.36 -15.61
CA ALA A 24 -16.89 8.51 -14.44
C ALA A 24 -15.54 7.81 -14.22
N THR A 25 -14.91 7.30 -15.30
CA THR A 25 -13.56 6.71 -15.23
C THR A 25 -12.51 7.71 -14.76
N ILE A 26 -12.48 8.92 -15.32
CA ILE A 26 -11.53 9.97 -14.91
C ILE A 26 -11.71 10.32 -13.44
N THR A 27 -12.96 10.43 -12.99
CA THR A 27 -13.29 10.73 -11.59
C THR A 27 -12.83 9.61 -10.66
N SER A 28 -13.09 8.35 -11.01
CA SER A 28 -12.64 7.18 -10.25
C SER A 28 -11.11 7.09 -10.18
N ILE A 29 -10.40 7.35 -11.28
CA ILE A 29 -8.93 7.37 -11.30
C ILE A 29 -8.39 8.50 -10.42
N SER A 30 -8.99 9.69 -10.49
CA SER A 30 -8.57 10.84 -9.68
C SER A 30 -8.72 10.54 -8.19
N LEU A 31 -9.86 9.95 -7.80
CA LEU A 31 -10.11 9.58 -6.42
C LEU A 31 -9.20 8.43 -5.97
N LEU A 32 -8.92 7.47 -6.85
CA LEU A 32 -7.96 6.40 -6.60
C LEU A 32 -6.55 6.95 -6.35
N LEU A 33 -6.13 7.97 -7.11
CA LEU A 33 -4.85 8.65 -6.90
C LEU A 33 -4.76 9.29 -5.51
N VAL A 34 -5.84 9.91 -5.05
CA VAL A 34 -5.92 10.48 -3.69
C VAL A 34 -5.79 9.39 -2.63
N CYS A 35 -6.51 8.27 -2.78
CA CYS A 35 -6.41 7.14 -1.87
C CYS A 35 -5.00 6.52 -1.84
N LEU A 36 -4.39 6.34 -3.02
CA LEU A 36 -3.04 5.78 -3.13
C LEU A 36 -1.99 6.73 -2.54
N SER A 37 -2.13 8.04 -2.76
CA SER A 37 -1.29 9.06 -2.12
C SER A 37 -1.42 9.01 -0.61
N ALA A 38 -2.64 8.90 -0.07
CA ALA A 38 -2.87 8.77 1.36
C ALA A 38 -2.29 7.47 1.95
N ALA A 39 -2.30 6.36 1.18
CA ALA A 39 -1.66 5.12 1.57
C ALA A 39 -0.13 5.26 1.60
N ILE A 40 0.49 5.63 0.47
CA ILE A 40 1.95 5.73 0.31
C ILE A 40 2.54 6.78 1.26
N ASN A 41 1.99 7.99 1.29
CA ASN A 41 2.53 9.05 2.13
C ASN A 41 2.19 8.84 3.61
N GLY A 42 1.10 8.14 3.89
CA GLY A 42 0.72 7.75 5.25
C GLY A 42 1.66 6.71 5.87
N THR A 43 2.46 6.00 5.08
CA THR A 43 3.46 5.04 5.57
C THR A 43 4.75 5.72 6.04
N VAL A 44 5.08 6.91 5.54
CA VAL A 44 6.32 7.61 5.93
C VAL A 44 6.37 7.91 7.44
N PRO A 45 5.32 8.45 8.08
CA PRO A 45 5.30 8.61 9.53
C PRO A 45 5.47 7.28 10.27
N LEU A 46 4.91 6.18 9.75
CA LEU A 46 5.06 4.86 10.35
C LEU A 46 6.53 4.42 10.34
N ALA A 47 7.24 4.60 9.22
CA ALA A 47 8.67 4.29 9.11
C ALA A 47 9.49 5.10 10.14
N LEU A 48 9.18 6.40 10.29
CA LEU A 48 9.84 7.25 11.29
C LEU A 48 9.59 6.82 12.73
N THR A 49 8.42 6.23 13.04
CA THR A 49 8.17 5.65 14.38
C THR A 49 8.88 4.33 14.63
N ALA A 50 9.41 3.68 13.59
CA ALA A 50 10.09 2.40 13.69
C ALA A 50 11.62 2.53 13.78
N THR A 51 12.16 3.73 13.58
CA THR A 51 13.60 4.01 13.67
C THR A 51 13.91 4.98 14.81
N PRO A 52 15.11 4.89 15.43
CA PRO A 52 15.60 5.91 16.35
C PRO A 52 15.61 7.28 15.67
N LYS A 53 15.33 8.36 16.43
CA LYS A 53 15.21 9.73 15.88
C LYS A 53 16.45 10.17 15.09
N ASP A 54 17.63 9.76 15.54
CA ASP A 54 18.91 10.10 14.90
C ASP A 54 19.05 9.44 13.52
N TRP A 55 18.29 8.38 13.25
CA TRP A 55 18.34 7.58 12.02
C TRP A 55 17.07 7.72 11.19
N ASN A 56 16.31 8.80 11.37
CA ASN A 56 15.09 9.08 10.60
C ASN A 56 15.34 9.07 9.08
N GLY A 57 16.50 9.60 8.63
CA GLY A 57 16.89 9.56 7.23
C GLY A 57 17.06 8.12 6.70
N LEU A 58 17.61 7.22 7.54
CA LEU A 58 17.74 5.81 7.21
C LEU A 58 16.37 5.11 7.15
N GLY A 59 15.43 5.45 8.05
CA GLY A 59 14.07 4.91 8.03
C GLY A 59 13.31 5.26 6.75
N VAL A 60 13.38 6.52 6.32
CA VAL A 60 12.79 6.97 5.04
C VAL A 60 13.53 6.33 3.86
N GLY A 61 14.86 6.24 3.93
CA GLY A 61 15.68 5.58 2.91
C GLY A 61 15.33 4.09 2.73
N MET A 62 15.11 3.35 3.82
CA MET A 62 14.68 1.95 3.75
C MET A 62 13.27 1.80 3.18
N TYR A 63 12.34 2.72 3.48
CA TYR A 63 10.99 2.70 2.90
C TYR A 63 11.02 2.82 1.37
N TYR A 64 11.67 3.87 0.84
CA TYR A 64 11.77 4.05 -0.61
C TYR A 64 12.73 3.07 -1.27
N GLY A 65 13.80 2.66 -0.58
CA GLY A 65 14.73 1.65 -1.05
C GLY A 65 14.07 0.27 -1.19
N GLY A 66 13.22 -0.12 -0.24
CA GLY A 66 12.42 -1.34 -0.33
C GLY A 66 11.43 -1.31 -1.51
N ALA A 67 10.78 -0.16 -1.74
CA ALA A 67 9.91 0.02 -2.91
C ALA A 67 10.70 -0.11 -4.22
N ALA A 68 11.88 0.51 -4.31
CA ALA A 68 12.75 0.42 -5.48
C ALA A 68 13.30 -1.01 -5.72
N ALA A 69 13.61 -1.74 -4.65
CA ALA A 69 14.03 -3.13 -4.72
C ALA A 69 12.89 -4.04 -5.20
N ALA A 70 11.67 -3.82 -4.72
CA ALA A 70 10.50 -4.58 -5.18
C ALA A 70 10.21 -4.34 -6.67
N THR A 71 10.30 -3.07 -7.13
CA THR A 71 10.05 -2.75 -8.54
C THR A 71 11.17 -3.25 -9.46
N SER A 72 12.43 -3.26 -9.02
CA SER A 72 13.54 -3.78 -9.83
C SER A 72 13.45 -5.29 -10.04
N LEU A 73 12.89 -6.03 -9.08
CA LEU A 73 12.67 -7.47 -9.20
C LEU A 73 11.46 -7.84 -10.08
N PHE A 74 10.59 -6.88 -10.43
CA PHE A 74 9.35 -7.18 -11.15
C PHE A 74 9.58 -7.90 -12.47
N ASN A 75 10.54 -7.42 -13.29
CA ASN A 75 10.85 -8.04 -14.58
C ASN A 75 11.63 -9.36 -14.45
N VAL A 76 12.25 -9.62 -13.28
CA VAL A 76 12.91 -10.89 -12.99
C VAL A 76 11.86 -11.96 -12.65
N ILE A 77 10.84 -11.57 -11.88
CA ILE A 77 9.74 -12.46 -11.47
C ILE A 77 8.74 -12.67 -12.61
N PHE A 78 8.49 -11.63 -13.41
CA PHE A 78 7.58 -11.63 -14.56
C PHE A 78 8.35 -11.27 -15.83
N PRO A 79 9.01 -12.23 -16.51
CA PRO A 79 9.82 -11.97 -17.70
C PRO A 79 8.99 -11.45 -18.89
N GLN A 80 7.69 -11.77 -18.93
CA GLN A 80 6.76 -11.36 -19.96
C GLN A 80 5.44 -10.87 -19.34
N PRO A 81 5.43 -9.69 -18.69
CA PRO A 81 4.28 -9.23 -17.91
C PRO A 81 3.01 -9.10 -18.76
N ALA A 82 3.14 -8.60 -19.99
CA ALA A 82 2.01 -8.40 -20.90
C ALA A 82 1.34 -9.71 -21.35
N ALA A 83 2.06 -10.83 -21.34
CA ALA A 83 1.52 -12.14 -21.70
C ALA A 83 0.89 -12.86 -20.48
N LEU A 84 1.35 -12.55 -19.27
CA LEU A 84 0.98 -13.25 -18.04
C LEU A 84 -0.08 -12.50 -17.22
N ILE A 85 -0.16 -11.18 -17.35
CA ILE A 85 -0.93 -10.32 -16.48
C ILE A 85 -2.03 -9.63 -17.28
N THR A 86 -3.27 -10.03 -17.04
CA THR A 86 -4.46 -9.33 -17.54
C THR A 86 -4.80 -8.12 -16.66
N LEU A 87 -5.53 -7.16 -17.21
CA LEU A 87 -6.00 -6.01 -16.44
C LEU A 87 -6.83 -6.45 -15.22
N SER A 88 -7.70 -7.43 -15.40
CA SER A 88 -8.54 -7.99 -14.33
C SER A 88 -7.70 -8.60 -13.21
N SER A 89 -6.68 -9.41 -13.55
CA SER A 89 -5.77 -9.98 -12.54
C SER A 89 -4.96 -8.90 -11.81
N SER A 90 -4.52 -7.84 -12.51
CA SER A 90 -3.82 -6.71 -11.88
C SER A 90 -4.69 -6.00 -10.86
N ILE A 91 -5.95 -5.70 -11.20
CA ILE A 91 -6.90 -5.03 -10.31
C ILE A 91 -7.13 -5.89 -9.07
N THR A 92 -7.37 -7.19 -9.23
CA THR A 92 -7.60 -8.10 -8.11
C THR A 92 -6.36 -8.23 -7.22
N MET A 93 -5.17 -8.41 -7.80
CA MET A 93 -3.93 -8.49 -7.02
C MET A 93 -3.62 -7.19 -6.27
N ALA A 94 -3.85 -6.04 -6.90
CA ALA A 94 -3.68 -4.74 -6.27
C ALA A 94 -4.67 -4.56 -5.09
N ALA A 95 -5.94 -4.94 -5.26
CA ALA A 95 -6.94 -4.88 -4.20
C ALA A 95 -6.57 -5.80 -3.02
N ILE A 96 -6.15 -7.05 -3.29
CA ILE A 96 -5.68 -7.99 -2.25
C ILE A 96 -4.49 -7.40 -1.51
N THR A 97 -3.51 -6.83 -2.23
CA THR A 97 -2.32 -6.23 -1.63
C THR A 97 -2.68 -5.06 -0.73
N LEU A 98 -3.59 -4.18 -1.15
CA LEU A 98 -4.05 -3.05 -0.34
C LEU A 98 -4.81 -3.50 0.92
N ILE A 99 -5.68 -4.51 0.81
CA ILE A 99 -6.39 -5.07 1.97
C ILE A 99 -5.43 -5.75 2.93
N GLY A 100 -4.50 -6.56 2.43
CA GLY A 100 -3.45 -7.19 3.24
C GLY A 100 -2.59 -6.16 3.96
N THR A 101 -2.25 -5.06 3.28
CA THR A 101 -1.53 -3.94 3.88
C THR A 101 -2.36 -3.28 4.99
N ALA A 102 -3.65 -3.02 4.77
CA ALA A 102 -4.54 -2.47 5.79
C ALA A 102 -4.63 -3.37 7.04
N PHE A 103 -4.68 -4.69 6.83
CA PHE A 103 -4.67 -5.67 7.91
C PHE A 103 -3.36 -5.61 8.72
N LEU A 104 -2.20 -5.64 8.05
CA LEU A 104 -0.89 -5.56 8.71
C LEU A 104 -0.74 -4.26 9.51
N ILE A 105 -1.16 -3.13 8.96
CA ILE A 105 -1.15 -1.83 9.66
C ILE A 105 -2.00 -1.90 10.94
N THR A 106 -3.19 -2.48 10.84
CA THR A 106 -4.09 -2.62 11.99
C THR A 106 -3.47 -3.50 13.07
N LEU A 107 -2.84 -4.61 12.68
CA LEU A 107 -2.12 -5.50 13.57
C LEU A 107 -0.97 -4.77 14.27
N VAL A 108 -0.11 -4.07 13.53
CA VAL A 108 1.02 -3.31 14.08
C VAL A 108 0.54 -2.25 15.08
N ASN A 109 -0.52 -1.52 14.75
CA ASN A 109 -1.08 -0.52 15.65
C ASN A 109 -1.65 -1.14 16.94
N ARG A 110 -2.26 -2.33 16.84
CA ARG A 110 -2.72 -3.09 18.02
C ARG A 110 -1.55 -3.54 18.88
N LEU A 111 -0.51 -4.11 18.28
CA LEU A 111 0.68 -4.55 19.01
C LEU A 111 1.37 -3.39 19.74
N LYS A 112 1.47 -2.21 19.12
CA LYS A 112 2.02 -1.00 19.77
C LYS A 112 1.18 -0.48 20.94
N SER A 113 -0.12 -0.81 20.98
CA SER A 113 -1.02 -0.37 22.05
C SER A 113 -1.04 -1.31 23.26
N LEU A 114 -0.40 -2.48 23.17
CA LEU A 114 -0.33 -3.42 24.29
C LEU A 114 0.65 -2.89 25.36
N PRO A 115 0.29 -2.95 26.65
CA PRO A 115 1.21 -2.57 27.72
C PRO A 115 2.40 -3.55 27.77
N LEU A 116 3.61 -3.01 27.89
CA LEU A 116 4.89 -3.74 27.93
C LEU A 116 5.00 -4.84 29.01
N ALA A 117 4.01 -4.98 29.90
CA ALA A 117 4.00 -5.95 31.00
C ALA A 117 3.62 -7.39 30.59
N GLU A 118 3.08 -7.62 29.39
CA GLU A 118 2.67 -8.97 28.93
C GLU A 118 3.68 -9.64 27.97
N ILE A 119 4.80 -8.98 27.62
CA ILE A 119 5.69 -9.43 26.52
C ILE A 119 7.05 -9.96 27.05
N LEU A 120 7.34 -9.84 28.34
CA LEU A 120 8.50 -10.49 28.97
C LEU A 120 8.05 -11.42 30.12
N PRO A 121 8.29 -12.75 30.02
CA PRO A 121 8.32 -13.61 31.21
C PRO A 121 9.55 -13.30 32.08
#